data_AF-A0A1V9X861-F1
#
_entry.id   AF-A0A1V9X861-F1
#
_cell.length_a   1.000
_cell.length_b   1.000
_cell.length_c   1.000
_cell.angle_alpha   90.00
_cell.angle_beta   90.00
_cell.angle_gamma   90.00
#
_symmetry.space_group_name_H-M   'P 1'
#
loop_
_entity.id
_entity.type
_entity.pdbx_description
1 polymer ?
#
loop_
_entity_poly.entity_id
_entity_poly.type
_entity_poly.pdbx_seq_one_letter_code
_entity_poly.pdbx_strand_id
1 'polypeptide(L)'
;NRRRKAAWEIDPDYCELIKETPPYNAGRRLADLTDMAVLDFLTGNMDRHHYETFKLFGNESAPVHLDHGRGFGKTNHDEISILAPVYQCCLVRQSTLRTLLKFVTTPGYRLSKKLRQSMSSDAVAPILLDGHLEALDRRVHKILGVVDTCLRNRSFSEVIIFDEFY
;
A
#
# COMPACT_ATOMS: atom_id res chain seq x y z
N ASN A 1 23.25 -14.26 16.16
CA ASN A 1 22.66 -13.88 14.86
C ASN A 1 22.19 -12.44 14.88
N ARG A 2 23.08 -11.48 14.56
CA ARG A 2 22.67 -10.07 14.38
C ARG A 2 21.90 -9.96 13.06
N ARG A 3 20.59 -9.76 13.11
CA ARG A 3 19.80 -9.32 11.94
C ARG A 3 20.37 -8.00 11.48
N ARG A 4 20.97 -7.97 10.28
CA ARG A 4 21.40 -6.73 9.65
C ARG A 4 20.13 -5.98 9.25
N LYS A 5 19.94 -4.80 9.82
CA LYS A 5 18.85 -3.90 9.43
C LYS A 5 19.08 -3.40 8.00
N ALA A 6 18.01 -3.24 7.25
CA ALA A 6 18.02 -2.56 5.96
C ALA A 6 18.28 -1.05 6.16
N ALA A 7 18.72 -0.37 5.10
CA ALA A 7 19.03 1.07 5.18
C ALA A 7 17.81 1.91 5.60
N TRP A 8 16.63 1.61 5.04
CA TRP A 8 15.37 2.28 5.38
C TRP A 8 14.91 2.07 6.83
N GLU A 9 15.41 1.03 7.52
CA GLU A 9 15.11 0.78 8.95
C GLU A 9 16.00 1.61 9.89
N ILE A 10 17.04 2.25 9.35
CA ILE A 10 18.04 3.02 10.11
C ILE A 10 17.86 4.51 9.82
N ASP A 11 17.67 4.85 8.55
CA ASP A 11 17.59 6.23 8.07
C ASP A 11 16.12 6.69 7.97
N PRO A 12 15.67 7.65 8.81
CA PRO A 12 14.30 8.17 8.74
C PRO A 12 14.04 8.97 7.46
N ASP A 13 15.08 9.51 6.83
CA ASP A 13 15.00 10.35 5.62
C ASP A 13 15.31 9.54 4.35
N TYR A 14 15.33 8.21 4.44
CA TYR A 14 15.68 7.33 3.33
C TYR A 14 14.87 7.60 2.05
N CYS A 15 13.58 7.99 2.18
CA CYS A 15 12.79 8.29 0.98
C CYS A 15 13.23 9.57 0.26
N GLU A 16 13.87 10.54 0.92
CA GLU A 16 14.37 11.74 0.23
C GLU A 16 15.51 11.36 -0.74
N LEU A 17 16.35 10.38 -0.37
CA LEU A 17 17.30 9.77 -1.32
C LEU A 17 16.58 9.06 -2.49
N ILE A 18 15.50 8.32 -2.19
CA ILE A 18 14.73 7.60 -3.23
C ILE A 18 14.08 8.57 -4.22
N LYS A 19 13.56 9.71 -3.75
CA LYS A 19 12.98 10.76 -4.60
C LYS A 19 13.98 11.36 -5.59
N GLU A 20 15.28 11.26 -5.34
CA GLU A 20 16.33 11.70 -6.26
C GLU A 20 16.88 10.56 -7.14
N THR A 21 16.47 9.31 -6.89
CA THR A 21 17.02 8.12 -7.55
C THR A 21 16.16 7.67 -8.74
N PRO A 22 16.71 7.54 -9.97
CA PRO A 22 15.99 6.91 -11.08
C PRO A 22 15.63 5.45 -10.80
N PRO A 23 14.45 4.95 -11.21
CA PRO A 23 13.37 5.64 -11.94
C PRO A 23 12.31 6.30 -11.03
N TYR A 24 12.57 6.46 -9.74
CA TYR A 24 11.60 6.95 -8.75
C TYR A 24 11.49 8.48 -8.70
N ASN A 25 12.49 9.17 -9.23
CA ASN A 25 12.58 10.62 -9.27
C ASN A 25 11.73 11.29 -10.37
N ALA A 26 11.04 10.51 -11.20
CA ALA A 26 10.22 11.04 -12.27
C ALA A 26 9.01 10.14 -12.54
N GLY A 27 7.96 10.74 -13.10
CA GLY A 27 6.76 10.04 -13.52
C GLY A 27 6.06 9.33 -12.37
N ARG A 28 5.36 8.26 -12.71
CA ARG A 28 4.40 7.56 -11.81
C ARG A 28 5.03 6.60 -10.80
N ARG A 29 6.31 6.24 -10.94
CA ARG A 29 6.85 5.03 -10.32
C ARG A 29 6.84 5.05 -8.79
N LEU A 30 7.20 6.16 -8.15
CA LEU A 30 7.18 6.25 -6.69
C LEU A 30 5.75 6.10 -6.15
N ALA A 31 4.78 6.77 -6.78
CA ALA A 31 3.37 6.64 -6.43
C ALA A 31 2.85 5.21 -6.64
N ASP A 32 3.29 4.51 -7.69
CA ASP A 32 2.95 3.10 -7.89
C ASP A 32 3.46 2.20 -6.75
N LEU A 33 4.68 2.46 -6.27
CA LEU A 33 5.23 1.71 -5.15
C LEU A 33 4.51 2.02 -3.83
N THR A 34 4.01 3.25 -3.64
CA THR A 34 3.17 3.56 -2.46
C THR A 34 1.83 2.82 -2.51
N ASP A 35 1.18 2.72 -3.68
CA ASP A 35 -0.04 1.94 -3.84
C ASP A 35 0.19 0.44 -3.63
N MET A 36 1.33 -0.08 -4.10
CA MET A 36 1.74 -1.46 -3.85
C MET A 36 1.95 -1.71 -2.35
N ALA A 37 2.60 -0.79 -1.64
CA ALA A 37 2.79 -0.89 -0.19
C ALA A 37 1.45 -0.87 0.57
N VAL A 38 0.47 -0.09 0.11
CA VAL A 38 -0.91 -0.11 0.63
C VAL A 38 -1.54 -1.51 0.46
N LEU A 39 -1.42 -2.12 -0.72
CA LEU A 39 -1.91 -3.48 -0.98
C LEU A 39 -1.20 -4.52 -0.11
N ASP A 40 0.14 -4.47 -0.06
CA ASP A 40 0.95 -5.40 0.72
C ASP A 40 0.66 -5.27 2.22
N PHE A 41 0.42 -4.05 2.73
CA PHE A 41 0.03 -3.86 4.13
C PHE A 41 -1.36 -4.42 4.42
N LEU A 42 -2.33 -4.18 3.54
CA LEU A 42 -3.69 -4.74 3.68
C LEU A 42 -3.66 -6.27 3.77
N THR A 43 -2.87 -6.92 2.92
CA THR A 43 -2.74 -8.39 2.93
C THR A 43 -1.78 -8.88 4.03
N GLY A 44 -0.84 -8.07 4.48
CA GLY A 44 0.23 -8.45 5.41
C GLY A 44 1.40 -9.16 4.73
N ASN A 45 1.64 -8.88 3.45
CA ASN A 45 2.75 -9.44 2.68
C ASN A 45 4.05 -8.64 2.91
N MET A 46 5.02 -9.23 3.61
CA MET A 46 6.33 -8.61 3.85
C MET A 46 7.40 -9.01 2.81
N ASP A 47 7.06 -9.88 1.86
CA ASP A 47 8.05 -10.50 0.97
C ASP A 47 8.13 -9.80 -0.39
N ARG A 48 7.71 -8.53 -0.48
CA ARG A 48 7.85 -7.72 -1.68
C ARG A 48 9.29 -7.23 -1.83
N HIS A 49 10.14 -8.05 -2.44
CA HIS A 49 11.56 -7.76 -2.66
C HIS A 49 11.88 -7.39 -4.11
N HIS A 50 10.97 -7.68 -5.04
CA HIS A 50 11.02 -7.24 -6.44
C HIS A 50 9.61 -6.85 -6.93
N TYR A 51 9.57 -6.13 -8.04
CA TYR A 51 8.37 -5.88 -8.82
C TYR A 51 8.70 -5.91 -10.31
N GLU A 52 7.73 -6.32 -11.13
CA GLU A 52 7.89 -6.45 -12.57
C GLU A 52 7.18 -5.32 -13.30
N THR A 53 7.63 -4.98 -14.51
CA THR A 53 7.02 -3.95 -15.36
C THR A 53 6.97 -4.40 -16.81
N PHE A 54 6.06 -3.83 -17.59
CA PHE A 54 5.98 -4.12 -19.01
C PHE A 54 7.03 -3.32 -19.78
N LYS A 55 8.09 -4.00 -20.25
CA LYS A 55 9.18 -3.37 -21.02
C LYS A 55 8.69 -2.51 -22.20
N LEU A 56 7.61 -2.90 -22.85
CA LEU A 56 7.01 -2.17 -23.98
C LEU A 56 6.66 -0.71 -23.64
N PHE A 57 6.31 -0.43 -22.39
CA PHE A 57 5.84 0.88 -21.93
C PHE A 57 6.91 1.64 -21.12
N GLY A 58 8.10 1.07 -20.93
CA GLY A 58 9.18 1.70 -20.19
C GLY A 58 8.80 2.06 -18.75
N ASN A 59 9.24 3.24 -18.30
CA ASN A 59 8.98 3.72 -16.94
C ASN A 59 7.54 4.19 -16.72
N GLU A 60 6.82 4.55 -17.79
CA GLU A 60 5.42 4.95 -17.76
C GLU A 60 4.46 3.74 -17.76
N SER A 61 4.77 2.77 -16.90
CA SER A 61 3.97 1.58 -16.69
C SER A 61 3.78 1.27 -15.23
N ALA A 62 2.59 0.76 -14.90
CA ALA A 62 2.30 0.26 -13.57
C ALA A 62 3.10 -1.03 -13.32
N PRO A 63 3.63 -1.22 -12.10
CA PRO A 63 4.15 -2.50 -11.67
C PRO A 63 3.09 -3.60 -11.74
N VAL A 64 3.49 -4.80 -12.12
CA VAL A 64 2.64 -5.99 -12.08
C VAL A 64 2.68 -6.56 -10.67
N HIS A 65 1.51 -6.65 -10.04
CA HIS A 65 1.37 -7.18 -8.69
C HIS A 65 1.34 -8.72 -8.74
N LEU A 66 2.51 -9.39 -8.69
CA LEU A 66 2.67 -10.85 -8.69
C LEU A 66 3.01 -11.41 -7.31
N ASP A 67 3.01 -12.73 -7.16
CA ASP A 67 3.56 -13.47 -6.01
C ASP A 67 3.01 -13.08 -4.62
N HIS A 68 1.69 -12.98 -4.50
CA HIS A 68 1.00 -12.62 -3.23
C HIS A 68 0.81 -13.78 -2.24
N GLY A 69 1.45 -14.93 -2.48
CA GLY A 69 1.23 -16.16 -1.72
C GLY A 69 1.61 -16.07 -0.22
N ARG A 70 2.34 -15.03 0.18
CA ARG A 70 2.72 -14.76 1.58
C ARG A 70 1.83 -13.72 2.28
N GLY A 71 0.78 -13.25 1.61
CA GLY A 71 -0.29 -12.48 2.24
C GLY A 71 -1.17 -13.34 3.14
N PHE A 72 -2.01 -12.70 3.95
CA PHE A 72 -3.04 -13.33 4.79
C PHE A 72 -2.52 -14.44 5.73
N GLY A 73 -1.27 -14.36 6.20
CA GLY A 73 -0.72 -15.33 7.16
C GLY A 73 -1.04 -15.04 8.63
N LYS A 74 -1.41 -13.79 8.98
CA LYS A 74 -1.68 -13.36 10.37
C LYS A 74 -2.89 -12.41 10.44
N THR A 75 -3.90 -12.76 11.23
CA THR A 75 -5.10 -11.92 11.47
C THR A 75 -4.89 -10.87 12.57
N ASN A 76 -4.10 -11.22 13.60
CA ASN A 76 -3.98 -10.45 14.85
C ASN A 76 -2.68 -9.64 14.93
N HIS A 77 -1.96 -9.52 13.82
CA HIS A 77 -0.74 -8.73 13.69
C HIS A 77 -0.85 -7.84 12.46
N ASP A 78 -0.51 -6.57 12.60
CA ASP A 78 -0.43 -5.62 11.49
C ASP A 78 1.01 -5.11 11.42
N GLU A 79 1.72 -5.50 10.37
CA GLU A 79 3.13 -5.17 10.20
C GLU A 79 3.29 -3.75 9.64
N ILE A 80 3.44 -2.76 10.53
CA ILE A 80 3.52 -1.34 10.15
C ILE A 80 4.73 -1.06 9.25
N SER A 81 5.81 -1.83 9.34
CA SER A 81 7.00 -1.61 8.52
C SER A 81 6.73 -1.77 7.01
N ILE A 82 5.67 -2.49 6.61
CA ILE A 82 5.25 -2.55 5.19
C ILE A 82 4.81 -1.18 4.67
N LEU A 83 4.27 -0.31 5.53
CA LEU A 83 3.88 1.06 5.17
C LEU A 83 5.06 2.04 5.12
N ALA A 84 6.32 1.60 5.25
CA ALA A 84 7.49 2.47 5.16
C ALA A 84 7.49 3.39 3.94
N PRO A 85 7.15 2.92 2.72
CA PRO A 85 7.04 3.81 1.56
C PRO A 85 6.00 4.92 1.77
N VAL A 86 4.88 4.64 2.44
CA VAL A 86 3.81 5.64 2.66
C VAL A 86 4.23 6.66 3.73
N TYR A 87 4.72 6.20 4.89
CA TYR A 87 5.04 7.11 6.00
C TYR A 87 6.38 7.85 5.85
N GLN A 88 7.36 7.30 5.12
CA GLN A 88 8.64 8.01 4.88
C GLN A 88 8.52 8.99 3.72
N CYS A 89 7.92 8.58 2.60
CA CYS A 89 7.76 9.45 1.45
C CYS A 89 6.66 10.50 1.66
N CYS A 90 5.71 10.20 2.56
CA CYS A 90 4.46 10.94 2.76
C CYS A 90 3.80 11.26 1.42
N LEU A 91 3.45 10.21 0.68
CA LEU A 91 2.90 10.30 -0.66
C LEU A 91 1.80 9.25 -0.85
N VAL A 92 0.64 9.66 -1.39
CA VAL A 92 -0.47 8.76 -1.76
C VAL A 92 -1.24 9.34 -2.94
N ARG A 93 -1.74 8.48 -3.84
CA ARG A 93 -2.61 8.92 -4.94
C ARG A 93 -3.98 9.36 -4.45
N GLN A 94 -4.54 10.36 -5.11
CA GLN A 94 -5.88 10.84 -4.85
C GLN A 94 -6.92 9.71 -5.04
N SER A 95 -6.83 8.94 -6.13
CA SER A 95 -7.69 7.78 -6.39
C SER A 95 -7.62 6.73 -5.27
N THR A 96 -6.41 6.41 -4.79
CA THR A 96 -6.17 5.48 -3.69
C THR A 96 -6.77 6.00 -2.39
N LEU A 97 -6.49 7.25 -2.01
CA LEU A 97 -7.04 7.86 -0.80
C LEU A 97 -8.57 7.91 -0.84
N ARG A 98 -9.16 8.32 -1.96
CA ARG A 98 -10.62 8.35 -2.15
C ARG A 98 -11.23 6.97 -1.98
N THR A 99 -10.58 5.93 -2.50
CA THR A 99 -11.03 4.55 -2.37
C THR A 99 -10.97 4.07 -0.92
N LEU A 100 -9.87 4.35 -0.21
CA LEU A 100 -9.71 4.03 1.21
C LEU A 100 -10.77 4.73 2.08
N LEU A 101 -10.99 6.03 1.83
CA LEU A 101 -12.05 6.79 2.51
C LEU A 101 -13.42 6.20 2.26
N LYS A 102 -13.72 5.79 1.01
CA LYS A 102 -15.01 5.17 0.66
C LYS A 102 -15.29 3.91 1.49
N PHE A 103 -14.27 3.09 1.78
CA PHE A 103 -14.43 1.89 2.62
C PHE A 103 -14.85 2.22 4.06
N VAL A 104 -14.49 3.40 4.57
CA VAL A 104 -14.77 3.82 5.95
C VAL A 104 -16.05 4.65 6.05
N THR A 105 -16.28 5.55 5.10
CA THR A 105 -17.34 6.57 5.19
C THR A 105 -18.65 6.14 4.54
N THR A 106 -18.63 5.22 3.56
CA THR A 106 -19.83 4.84 2.82
C THR A 106 -20.52 3.64 3.48
N PRO A 107 -21.77 3.78 3.96
CA PRO A 107 -22.53 2.68 4.55
C PRO A 107 -22.62 1.47 3.61
N GLY A 108 -22.36 0.27 4.14
CA GLY A 108 -22.39 -0.96 3.35
C GLY A 108 -21.21 -1.16 2.38
N TYR A 109 -20.25 -0.22 2.33
CA TYR A 109 -19.09 -0.30 1.44
C TYR A 109 -17.79 -0.72 2.13
N ARG A 110 -17.84 -1.27 3.35
CA ARG A 110 -16.63 -1.78 4.05
C ARG A 110 -15.85 -2.77 3.18
N LEU A 111 -14.53 -2.70 3.25
CA LEU A 111 -13.63 -3.56 2.46
C LEU A 111 -13.89 -5.04 2.75
N SER A 112 -14.04 -5.40 4.03
CA SER A 112 -14.41 -6.76 4.46
C SER A 112 -15.63 -7.32 3.73
N LYS A 113 -16.71 -6.52 3.64
CA LYS A 113 -17.97 -6.91 2.97
C LYS A 113 -17.80 -7.05 1.46
N LYS A 114 -17.11 -6.08 0.84
CA LYS A 114 -16.90 -6.08 -0.62
C LYS A 114 -16.00 -7.21 -1.05
N LEU A 115 -14.94 -7.50 -0.31
CA LEU A 115 -14.06 -8.61 -0.61
C LEU A 115 -14.76 -9.96 -0.38
N ARG A 116 -15.50 -10.13 0.73
CA ARG A 116 -16.31 -11.35 0.97
C ARG A 116 -17.29 -11.60 -0.18
N GLN A 117 -18.00 -10.56 -0.63
CA GLN A 117 -18.92 -10.66 -1.76
C GLN A 117 -18.18 -10.98 -3.07
N SER A 118 -17.02 -10.38 -3.32
CA SER A 118 -16.23 -10.63 -4.53
C SER A 118 -15.74 -12.07 -4.62
N MET A 119 -15.47 -12.71 -3.49
CA MET A 119 -14.93 -14.08 -3.41
C MET A 119 -16.03 -15.15 -3.29
N SER A 120 -17.32 -14.77 -3.22
CA SER A 120 -18.39 -15.72 -2.85
C SER A 120 -18.72 -16.73 -3.94
N SER A 121 -18.37 -16.46 -5.20
CA SER A 121 -18.60 -17.36 -6.33
C SER A 121 -17.42 -18.30 -6.61
N ASP A 122 -16.32 -18.16 -5.87
CA ASP A 122 -15.17 -19.04 -6.06
C ASP A 122 -15.47 -20.46 -5.55
N ALA A 123 -15.01 -21.48 -6.27
CA ALA A 123 -15.26 -22.87 -5.93
C ALA A 123 -14.64 -23.27 -4.57
N VAL A 124 -13.60 -22.57 -4.11
CA VAL A 124 -12.97 -22.81 -2.80
C VAL A 124 -13.49 -21.85 -1.71
N ALA A 125 -14.62 -21.18 -1.93
CA ALA A 125 -15.22 -20.33 -0.91
C ALA A 125 -15.58 -21.14 0.37
N PRO A 126 -15.33 -20.59 1.57
CA PRO A 126 -14.74 -19.26 1.83
C PRO A 126 -13.21 -19.23 1.63
N ILE A 127 -12.72 -18.29 0.81
CA ILE A 127 -11.28 -18.10 0.56
C ILE A 127 -10.55 -17.53 1.80
N LEU A 128 -11.15 -16.53 2.46
CA LEU A 128 -10.59 -15.90 3.66
C LEU A 128 -11.51 -16.14 4.85
N LEU A 129 -10.91 -16.48 6.00
CA LEU A 129 -11.60 -16.54 7.29
C LEU A 129 -12.01 -15.14 7.77
N ASP A 130 -13.05 -15.09 8.61
CA ASP A 130 -13.62 -13.84 9.11
C ASP A 130 -12.61 -12.93 9.81
N GLY A 131 -11.66 -13.51 10.57
CA GLY A 131 -10.60 -12.74 11.22
C GLY A 131 -9.70 -11.99 10.24
N HIS A 132 -9.50 -12.48 9.01
CA HIS A 132 -8.77 -11.74 7.97
C HIS A 132 -9.59 -10.60 7.38
N LEU A 133 -10.90 -10.81 7.21
CA LEU A 133 -11.81 -9.78 6.72
C LEU A 133 -11.91 -8.62 7.73
N GLU A 134 -12.01 -8.91 9.02
CA GLU A 134 -11.97 -7.91 10.09
C GLU A 134 -10.62 -7.18 10.15
N ALA A 135 -9.52 -7.90 9.97
CA ALA A 135 -8.18 -7.31 9.93
C ALA A 135 -8.03 -6.31 8.77
N LEU A 136 -8.63 -6.55 7.61
CA LEU A 136 -8.62 -5.62 6.48
C LEU A 136 -9.23 -4.27 6.84
N ASP A 137 -10.42 -4.27 7.46
CA ASP A 137 -11.08 -3.02 7.88
C ASP A 137 -10.22 -2.27 8.91
N ARG A 138 -9.61 -2.98 9.88
CA ARG A 138 -8.67 -2.38 10.84
C ARG A 138 -7.45 -1.77 10.16
N ARG A 139 -6.87 -2.47 9.17
CA ARG A 139 -5.70 -2.01 8.41
C ARG A 139 -6.02 -0.78 7.57
N VAL A 140 -7.19 -0.68 6.95
CA VAL A 140 -7.63 0.55 6.25
C VAL A 140 -7.56 1.78 7.17
N HIS A 141 -8.04 1.67 8.40
CA HIS A 141 -7.98 2.78 9.37
C HIS A 141 -6.53 3.16 9.71
N LYS A 142 -5.62 2.19 9.80
CA LYS A 142 -4.20 2.46 10.06
C LYS A 142 -3.53 3.19 8.90
N ILE A 143 -3.85 2.81 7.65
CA ILE A 143 -3.35 3.51 6.46
C ILE A 143 -3.83 4.97 6.48
N LEU A 144 -5.13 5.19 6.73
CA LEU A 144 -5.68 6.54 6.84
C LEU A 144 -5.04 7.35 7.98
N GLY A 145 -4.71 6.72 9.12
CA GLY A 145 -3.99 7.36 10.22
C GLY A 145 -2.56 7.78 9.86
N VAL A 146 -1.87 6.99 9.04
CA VAL A 146 -0.56 7.36 8.48
C VAL A 146 -0.70 8.57 7.55
N VAL A 147 -1.68 8.56 6.64
CA VAL A 147 -1.93 9.68 5.73
C VAL A 147 -2.31 10.95 6.49
N ASP A 148 -3.16 10.87 7.51
CA ASP A 148 -3.49 11.99 8.39
C ASP A 148 -2.24 12.57 9.08
N THR A 149 -1.35 11.71 9.56
CA THR A 149 -0.07 12.13 10.15
C THR A 149 0.79 12.88 9.14
N CYS A 150 0.86 12.41 7.90
CA CYS A 150 1.58 13.12 6.84
C CYS A 150 0.96 14.50 6.53
N LEU A 151 -0.37 14.58 6.42
CA LEU A 151 -1.09 15.84 6.13
C LEU A 151 -0.98 16.88 7.25
N ARG A 152 -0.72 16.46 8.49
CA ARG A 152 -0.45 17.39 9.61
C ARG A 152 0.95 18.00 9.57
N ASN A 153 1.89 17.35 8.90
CA ASN A 153 3.32 17.71 8.92
C ASN A 153 3.84 18.24 7.58
N ARG A 154 3.15 17.96 6.47
CA ARG A 154 3.51 18.40 5.10
C ARG A 154 2.30 19.02 4.40
N SER A 155 2.54 19.80 3.35
CA SER A 155 1.46 20.42 2.59
C SER A 155 0.62 19.39 1.82
N PHE A 156 -0.64 19.73 1.53
CA PHE A 156 -1.54 18.85 0.78
C PHE A 156 -0.96 18.41 -0.56
N SER A 157 -0.33 19.33 -1.30
CA SER A 157 0.28 19.07 -2.61
C SER A 157 1.51 18.18 -2.57
N GLU A 158 2.19 18.08 -1.42
CA GLU A 158 3.31 17.15 -1.25
C GLU A 158 2.81 15.73 -0.95
N VAL A 159 1.67 15.61 -0.25
CA VAL A 159 1.15 14.32 0.21
C VAL A 159 0.22 13.67 -0.80
N ILE A 160 -0.66 14.45 -1.43
CA ILE A 160 -1.69 13.95 -2.33
C ILE A 160 -1.27 14.20 -3.77
N ILE A 161 -0.99 13.11 -4.48
CA ILE A 161 -0.68 13.19 -5.91
C ILE A 161 -1.94 12.93 -6.72
N PHE A 162 -2.27 13.84 -7.62
CA PHE A 162 -3.42 13.69 -8.51
C PHE A 162 -3.07 12.77 -9.68
N ASP A 163 -4.00 11.90 -10.03
CA ASP A 163 -3.82 10.86 -11.05
C ASP A 163 -3.61 11.43 -12.48
N GLU A 164 -3.95 12.70 -12.70
CA GLU A 164 -3.94 13.37 -14.02
C GLU A 164 -2.57 13.95 -14.42
N PHE A 165 -1.53 13.83 -13.59
CA PHE A 165 -0.20 14.43 -13.85
C PHE A 165 0.89 13.43 -14.28
N TYR A 166 0.51 12.31 -14.91
CA TYR A 166 1.43 11.30 -15.43
C TYR A 166 1.20 11.02 -16.91
#